data_AF-A0A0A2VA46-F1
#
_entry.id   AF-A0A0A2VA46-F1
#
_cell.length_a   1.000
_cell.length_b   1.000
_cell.length_c   1.000
_cell.angle_alpha   90.00
_cell.angle_beta   90.00
_cell.angle_gamma   90.00
#
_symmetry.space_group_name_H-M   'P 1'
#
loop_
_entity.id
_entity.type
_entity.pdbx_description
1 polymer ?
#
loop_
_entity_poly.entity_id
_entity_poly.type
_entity_poly.pdbx_seq_one_letter_code
_entity_poly.pdbx_strand_id
1 'polypeptide(L)'
;MYYGSHIDPYQDDTSYSTRELSRSNQRVAEALLRGIKGEATAVDFYNRLAQAAPSEKDYISIVQSLRKEQDHLNRFTDLYTEITGNQPTYQINQIPFYTYEEGLNKAYDIQTQNYEVYRELYEQSHLSPIHDLFLRACNDEVENAERFNALSSEETRVPLQDYGGEPFVIDINEATLQNDTFRTALWTGENFQVTLMSIEPGSDIGLEVHPNIDQFIRLEQGEGLVQMGDTKDQLTFEQKVGDDFAIMVPAGKWHNLTNIGDVPIKVYVIYAPPEHPFGTVHKTKADAMEAEE
;
A
#
# COMPACT_ATOMS: atom_id res chain seq x y z
N MET A 1 50.22 7.13 -69.87
CA MET A 1 50.05 5.81 -69.21
C MET A 1 50.04 6.03 -67.70
N TYR A 2 49.00 5.51 -67.05
CA TYR A 2 48.75 5.36 -65.61
C TYR A 2 48.71 6.62 -64.70
N TYR A 3 47.47 7.07 -64.43
CA TYR A 3 47.09 7.74 -63.19
C TYR A 3 46.92 6.70 -62.08
N GLY A 4 47.60 6.88 -60.94
CA GLY A 4 47.34 6.15 -59.70
C GLY A 4 46.76 7.09 -58.66
N SER A 5 45.52 6.87 -58.26
CA SER A 5 44.86 7.56 -57.16
C SER A 5 45.39 7.03 -55.81
N HIS A 6 46.03 7.90 -55.02
CA HIS A 6 46.25 7.65 -53.60
C HIS A 6 44.92 7.82 -52.86
N ILE A 7 44.46 6.75 -52.20
CA ILE A 7 43.40 6.80 -51.19
C ILE A 7 44.10 6.81 -49.84
N ASP A 8 43.90 7.89 -49.09
CA ASP A 8 44.41 8.09 -47.74
C ASP A 8 43.45 7.38 -46.74
N PRO A 9 43.90 6.41 -45.92
CA PRO A 9 43.00 5.56 -45.13
C PRO A 9 42.56 6.16 -43.77
N TYR A 10 42.77 7.46 -43.53
CA TYR A 10 42.49 8.09 -42.24
C TYR A 10 41.46 9.22 -42.32
N GLN A 11 40.22 8.90 -42.69
CA GLN A 11 39.06 9.78 -42.45
C GLN A 11 37.78 8.96 -42.25
N ASP A 12 37.57 8.33 -41.09
CA ASP A 12 36.20 8.10 -40.58
C ASP A 12 36.11 7.56 -39.12
N ASP A 13 36.69 8.22 -38.12
CA ASP A 13 36.54 7.77 -36.71
C ASP A 13 35.86 8.82 -35.80
N THR A 14 36.07 10.11 -36.07
CA THR A 14 35.42 11.21 -35.31
C THR A 14 33.94 11.37 -35.64
N SER A 15 33.51 11.01 -36.85
CA SER A 15 32.11 11.14 -37.29
C SER A 15 31.19 10.12 -36.59
N TYR A 16 31.73 8.93 -36.31
CA TYR A 16 31.02 7.84 -35.67
C TYR A 16 30.78 8.12 -34.18
N SER A 17 31.83 8.53 -33.46
CA SER A 17 31.77 8.93 -32.05
C SER A 17 30.83 10.13 -31.82
N THR A 18 30.82 11.12 -32.71
CA THR A 18 29.92 12.29 -32.62
C THR A 18 28.46 11.90 -32.87
N ARG A 19 28.20 10.95 -33.77
CA ARG A 19 26.84 10.42 -34.05
C ARG A 19 26.30 9.55 -32.93
N GLU A 20 27.13 8.74 -32.28
CA GLU A 20 26.72 7.93 -31.12
C GLU A 20 26.42 8.81 -29.90
N LEU A 21 27.25 9.82 -29.64
CA LEU A 21 27.01 10.81 -28.59
C LEU A 21 25.71 11.59 -28.82
N SER A 22 25.46 12.03 -30.05
CA SER A 22 24.23 12.72 -30.43
C SER A 22 22.97 11.86 -30.25
N ARG A 23 23.04 10.57 -30.60
CA ARG A 23 21.93 9.62 -30.39
C ARG A 23 21.68 9.32 -28.91
N SER A 24 22.75 9.21 -28.12
CA SER A 24 22.66 9.02 -26.66
C SER A 24 21.99 10.23 -26.00
N ASN A 25 22.44 11.44 -26.34
CA ASN A 25 21.86 12.68 -25.81
C ASN A 25 20.38 12.85 -26.19
N GLN A 26 19.98 12.42 -27.39
CA GLN A 26 18.58 12.46 -27.79
C GLN A 26 17.70 11.54 -26.93
N ARG A 27 18.14 10.31 -26.67
CA ARG A 27 17.38 9.36 -25.81
C ARG A 27 17.23 9.88 -24.38
N VAL A 28 18.30 10.47 -23.85
CA VAL A 28 18.30 11.10 -22.52
C VAL A 28 17.36 12.31 -22.48
N ALA A 29 17.36 13.15 -23.50
CA ALA A 29 16.44 14.29 -23.58
C ALA A 29 14.97 13.84 -23.62
N GLU A 30 14.66 12.81 -24.40
CA GLU A 30 13.30 12.23 -24.46
C GLU A 30 12.87 11.65 -23.11
N ALA A 31 13.80 11.00 -22.40
CA ALA A 31 13.58 10.49 -21.05
C ALA A 31 13.28 11.61 -20.03
N LEU A 32 14.13 12.64 -20.01
CA LEU A 32 13.95 13.79 -19.13
C LEU A 32 12.64 14.52 -19.41
N LEU A 33 12.24 14.65 -20.68
CA LEU A 33 10.96 15.27 -21.01
C LEU A 33 9.76 14.49 -20.47
N ARG A 34 9.82 13.15 -20.43
CA ARG A 34 8.79 12.33 -19.78
C ARG A 34 8.76 12.56 -18.28
N GLY A 35 9.92 12.57 -17.61
CA GLY A 35 10.00 12.86 -16.18
C GLY A 35 9.48 14.25 -15.84
N ILE A 36 9.91 15.29 -16.55
CA ILE A 36 9.41 16.66 -16.39
C ILE A 36 7.88 16.73 -16.48
N LYS A 37 7.28 15.99 -17.42
CA LYS A 37 5.82 15.94 -17.55
C LYS A 37 5.16 15.24 -16.35
N GLY A 38 5.73 14.13 -15.88
CA GLY A 38 5.27 13.42 -14.68
C GLY A 38 5.31 14.30 -13.46
N GLU A 39 6.48 14.91 -13.18
CA GLU A 39 6.69 15.82 -12.05
C GLU A 39 5.75 17.02 -12.10
N ALA A 40 5.63 17.70 -13.24
CA ALA A 40 4.74 18.85 -13.36
C ALA A 40 3.25 18.48 -13.16
N THR A 41 2.87 17.25 -13.51
CA THR A 41 1.52 16.72 -13.27
C THR A 41 1.31 16.45 -11.78
N ALA A 42 2.28 15.82 -11.11
CA ALA A 42 2.25 15.58 -9.67
C ALA A 42 2.21 16.90 -8.88
N VAL A 43 3.02 17.90 -9.25
CA VAL A 43 3.04 19.23 -8.62
C VAL A 43 1.68 19.94 -8.72
N ASP A 44 1.02 19.93 -9.88
CA ASP A 44 -0.33 20.49 -10.02
C ASP A 44 -1.32 19.73 -9.12
N PHE A 45 -1.27 18.40 -9.15
CA PHE A 45 -2.18 17.55 -8.41
C PHE A 45 -2.04 17.72 -6.89
N TYR A 46 -0.82 17.65 -6.36
CA TYR A 46 -0.55 17.77 -4.92
C TYR A 46 -0.81 19.17 -4.39
N ASN A 47 -0.63 20.21 -5.20
CA ASN A 47 -1.08 21.55 -4.81
C ASN A 47 -2.59 21.57 -4.54
N ARG A 48 -3.40 21.01 -5.44
CA ARG A 48 -4.86 20.96 -5.25
C ARG A 48 -5.27 20.03 -4.11
N LEU A 49 -4.61 18.88 -3.98
CA LEU A 49 -4.89 17.91 -2.93
C LEU A 49 -4.58 18.49 -1.54
N ALA A 50 -3.45 19.20 -1.40
CA ALA A 50 -3.11 19.88 -0.15
C ALA A 50 -4.18 20.89 0.26
N GLN A 51 -4.73 21.67 -0.68
CA GLN A 51 -5.82 22.62 -0.37
C GLN A 51 -7.13 21.93 0.03
N ALA A 52 -7.32 20.67 -0.36
CA ALA A 52 -8.47 19.86 0.01
C ALA A 52 -8.27 19.09 1.34
N ALA A 53 -7.08 19.20 1.96
CA ALA A 53 -6.74 18.44 3.16
C ALA A 53 -7.69 18.76 4.34
N PRO A 54 -8.18 17.73 5.07
CA PRO A 54 -9.13 17.90 6.17
C PRO A 54 -8.44 18.41 7.45
N SER A 55 -7.10 18.28 7.54
CA SER A 55 -6.33 18.59 8.74
C SER A 55 -5.01 19.28 8.40
N GLU A 56 -4.45 20.02 9.37
CA GLU A 56 -3.13 20.64 9.23
C GLU A 56 -2.02 19.59 9.08
N LYS A 57 -2.17 18.42 9.73
CA LYS A 57 -1.20 17.30 9.63
C LYS A 57 -1.15 16.76 8.21
N ASP A 58 -2.33 16.50 7.64
CA ASP A 58 -2.52 16.07 6.26
C ASP A 58 -1.92 17.07 5.27
N TYR A 59 -2.26 18.35 5.43
CA TYR A 59 -1.72 19.44 4.63
C TYR A 59 -0.18 19.44 4.65
N ILE A 60 0.44 19.36 5.84
CA ILE A 60 1.90 19.32 5.99
C ILE A 60 2.49 18.10 5.30
N SER A 61 1.86 16.93 5.43
CA SER A 61 2.34 15.68 4.83
C SER A 61 2.33 15.76 3.30
N ILE A 62 1.23 16.23 2.69
CA ILE A 62 1.14 16.40 1.23
C ILE A 62 2.12 17.46 0.73
N VAL A 63 2.29 18.57 1.48
CA VAL A 63 3.24 19.63 1.12
C VAL A 63 4.69 19.15 1.16
N GLN A 64 5.02 18.16 2.00
CA GLN A 64 6.36 17.53 1.99
C GLN A 64 6.61 16.80 0.66
N SER A 65 5.66 15.99 0.20
CA SER A 65 5.76 15.32 -1.11
C SER A 65 5.79 16.32 -2.27
N LEU A 66 4.91 17.33 -2.25
CA LEU A 66 4.88 18.40 -3.24
C LEU A 66 6.24 19.10 -3.42
N ARG A 67 6.97 19.35 -2.33
CA ARG A 67 8.30 19.99 -2.40
C ARG A 67 9.33 19.09 -3.09
N LYS A 68 9.27 17.78 -2.86
CA LYS A 68 10.15 16.82 -3.55
C LYS A 68 9.92 16.85 -5.05
N GLU A 69 8.65 16.88 -5.49
CA GLU A 69 8.34 16.92 -6.94
C GLU A 69 8.75 18.25 -7.57
N GLN A 70 8.66 19.36 -6.83
CA GLN A 70 9.18 20.64 -7.29
C GLN A 70 10.71 20.60 -7.47
N ASP A 71 11.42 19.97 -6.55
CA ASP A 71 12.87 19.81 -6.63
C ASP A 71 13.27 18.91 -7.81
N HIS A 72 12.58 17.78 -8.02
CA HIS A 72 12.81 16.91 -9.18
C HIS A 72 12.45 17.59 -10.50
N LEU A 73 11.32 18.30 -10.58
CA LEU A 73 10.91 19.08 -11.76
C LEU A 73 11.98 20.09 -12.16
N ASN A 74 12.50 20.85 -11.20
CA ASN A 74 13.56 21.82 -11.43
C ASN A 74 14.83 21.12 -11.92
N ARG A 75 15.23 20.02 -11.26
CA ARG A 75 16.46 19.31 -11.58
C ARG A 75 16.43 18.64 -12.95
N PHE A 76 15.31 18.04 -13.34
CA PHE A 76 15.14 17.48 -14.68
C PHE A 76 15.10 18.57 -15.75
N THR A 77 14.44 19.71 -15.48
CA THR A 77 14.37 20.86 -16.40
C THR A 77 15.75 21.46 -16.67
N ASP A 78 16.56 21.64 -15.63
CA ASP A 78 17.94 22.13 -15.75
C ASP A 78 18.78 21.21 -16.62
N LEU A 79 18.74 19.91 -16.36
CA LEU A 79 19.50 18.91 -17.09
C LEU A 79 19.04 18.77 -18.55
N TYR A 80 17.73 18.83 -18.80
CA TYR A 80 17.19 18.85 -20.16
C TYR A 80 17.71 20.06 -20.94
N THR A 81 17.72 21.23 -20.30
CA THR A 81 18.20 22.47 -20.92
C THR A 81 19.70 22.41 -21.19
N GLU A 82 20.49 21.84 -20.29
CA GLU A 82 21.93 21.64 -20.47
C GLU A 82 22.25 20.75 -21.67
N ILE A 83 21.51 19.64 -21.84
CA ILE A 83 21.76 18.66 -22.91
C ILE A 83 21.26 19.15 -24.27
N THR A 84 20.10 19.81 -24.29
CA THR A 84 19.42 20.17 -25.55
C THR A 84 19.66 21.61 -25.99
N GLY A 85 20.12 22.48 -25.08
CA GLY A 85 20.20 23.93 -25.28
C GLY A 85 18.84 24.63 -25.35
N ASN A 86 17.73 23.92 -25.09
CA ASN A 86 16.38 24.44 -25.21
C ASN A 86 15.57 24.18 -23.93
N GLN A 87 14.62 25.06 -23.63
CA GLN A 87 13.65 24.81 -22.57
C GLN A 87 12.69 23.68 -22.97
N PRO A 88 12.29 22.80 -22.03
CA PRO A 88 11.33 21.74 -22.31
C PRO A 88 9.95 22.35 -22.65
N THR A 89 9.27 21.76 -23.62
CA THR A 89 7.89 22.12 -23.98
C THR A 89 6.98 20.94 -23.68
N TYR A 90 6.02 21.12 -22.78
CA TYR A 90 5.09 20.08 -22.35
C TYR A 90 3.72 20.66 -21.98
N GLN A 91 2.74 19.80 -21.87
CA GLN A 91 1.40 20.14 -21.38
C GLN A 91 1.10 19.34 -20.12
N ILE A 92 0.64 20.03 -19.08
CA ILE A 92 0.18 19.42 -17.83
C ILE A 92 -1.20 18.84 -18.07
N ASN A 93 -1.39 17.57 -17.74
CA ASN A 93 -2.71 16.95 -17.72
C ASN A 93 -3.31 17.16 -16.32
N GLN A 94 -4.35 17.99 -16.19
CA GLN A 94 -5.00 18.19 -14.90
C GLN A 94 -5.89 16.99 -14.56
N ILE A 95 -5.42 16.16 -13.63
CA ILE A 95 -6.16 14.99 -13.16
C ILE A 95 -7.20 15.43 -12.13
N PRO A 96 -8.50 15.21 -12.37
CA PRO A 96 -9.55 15.57 -11.42
C PRO A 96 -9.66 14.55 -10.27
N PHE A 97 -10.17 15.01 -9.13
CA PHE A 97 -10.64 14.21 -8.00
C PHE A 97 -11.84 14.94 -7.37
N TYR A 98 -12.75 14.19 -6.73
CA TYR A 98 -14.00 14.72 -6.19
C TYR A 98 -14.12 14.60 -4.67
N THR A 99 -13.34 13.70 -4.07
CA THR A 99 -13.20 13.56 -2.62
C THR A 99 -11.72 13.56 -2.25
N TYR A 100 -11.41 13.87 -0.99
CA TYR A 100 -10.02 13.89 -0.54
C TYR A 100 -9.41 12.48 -0.53
N GLU A 101 -10.16 11.46 -0.11
CA GLU A 101 -9.79 10.03 -0.21
C GLU A 101 -9.50 9.59 -1.66
N GLU A 102 -10.39 9.89 -2.62
CA GLU A 102 -10.13 9.63 -4.04
C GLU A 102 -8.85 10.36 -4.51
N GLY A 103 -8.61 11.56 -3.98
CA GLY A 103 -7.40 12.32 -4.20
C GLY A 103 -6.14 11.60 -3.72
N LEU A 104 -6.16 11.02 -2.52
CA LEU A 104 -5.05 10.25 -1.96
C LEU A 104 -4.75 8.98 -2.78
N ASN A 105 -5.79 8.24 -3.18
CA ASN A 105 -5.64 7.06 -4.05
C ASN A 105 -5.02 7.41 -5.41
N LYS A 106 -5.47 8.51 -6.03
CA LYS A 106 -4.88 8.99 -7.28
C LYS A 106 -3.45 9.50 -7.10
N ALA A 107 -3.11 10.08 -5.95
CA ALA A 107 -1.75 10.49 -5.64
C ALA A 107 -0.82 9.26 -5.56
N TYR A 108 -1.27 8.18 -4.91
CA TYR A 108 -0.55 6.90 -4.90
C TYR A 108 -0.32 6.35 -6.32
N ASP A 109 -1.35 6.37 -7.18
CA ASP A 109 -1.24 5.91 -8.56
C ASP A 109 -0.24 6.74 -9.38
N ILE A 110 -0.26 8.07 -9.22
CA ILE A 110 0.70 8.98 -9.87
C ILE A 110 2.13 8.60 -9.49
N GLN A 111 2.40 8.36 -8.20
CA GLN A 111 3.74 8.02 -7.74
C GLN A 111 4.22 6.68 -8.29
N THR A 112 3.34 5.68 -8.28
CA THR A 112 3.66 4.35 -8.82
C THR A 112 3.97 4.43 -10.32
N GLN A 113 3.22 5.22 -11.09
CA GLN A 113 3.47 5.43 -12.52
C GLN A 113 4.78 6.17 -12.78
N ASN A 114 5.08 7.23 -12.02
CA ASN A 114 6.35 7.95 -12.14
C ASN A 114 7.53 7.05 -11.77
N TYR A 115 7.41 6.26 -10.70
CA TYR A 115 8.42 5.27 -10.31
C TYR A 115 8.71 4.29 -11.45
N GLU A 116 7.70 3.75 -12.13
CA GLU A 116 7.92 2.82 -13.25
C GLU A 116 8.72 3.49 -14.38
N VAL A 117 8.37 4.74 -14.71
CA VAL A 117 9.12 5.53 -15.70
C VAL A 117 10.57 5.70 -15.26
N TYR A 118 10.82 6.07 -14.00
CA TYR A 118 12.18 6.30 -13.51
C TYR A 118 13.00 5.03 -13.39
N ARG A 119 12.38 3.91 -13.01
CA ARG A 119 13.02 2.59 -12.96
C ARG A 119 13.48 2.16 -14.35
N GLU A 120 12.61 2.29 -15.36
CA GLU A 120 12.98 1.99 -16.75
C GLU A 120 14.16 2.86 -17.23
N LEU A 121 14.17 4.14 -16.86
CA LEU A 121 15.23 5.07 -17.23
C LEU A 121 16.54 4.81 -16.50
N TYR A 122 16.46 4.45 -15.22
CA TYR A 122 17.58 4.00 -14.41
C TYR A 122 18.27 2.78 -15.05
N GLU A 123 17.49 1.76 -15.42
CA GLU A 123 18.00 0.55 -16.07
C GLU A 123 18.65 0.85 -17.44
N GLN A 124 18.13 1.82 -18.18
CA GLN A 124 18.67 2.19 -19.50
C GLN A 124 19.90 3.11 -19.46
N SER A 125 20.22 3.71 -18.30
CA SER A 125 21.21 4.78 -18.16
C SER A 125 22.57 4.35 -17.59
N HIS A 126 22.93 3.06 -17.72
CA HIS A 126 24.19 2.51 -17.24
C HIS A 126 25.40 3.41 -17.59
N LEU A 127 26.10 3.90 -16.55
CA LEU A 127 27.32 4.72 -16.59
C LEU A 127 27.17 6.22 -16.95
N SER A 128 26.01 6.84 -16.66
CA SER A 128 25.80 8.29 -16.81
C SER A 128 25.62 9.02 -15.45
N PRO A 129 26.04 10.29 -15.28
CA PRO A 129 25.72 11.11 -14.09
C PRO A 129 24.21 11.25 -13.78
N ILE A 130 23.37 10.82 -14.73
CA ILE A 130 21.91 10.87 -14.71
C ILE A 130 21.34 9.64 -13.98
N HIS A 131 22.10 8.55 -13.89
CA HIS A 131 21.72 7.34 -13.19
C HIS A 131 21.37 7.59 -11.72
N ASP A 132 22.23 8.31 -11.01
CA ASP A 132 22.01 8.64 -9.58
C ASP A 132 20.84 9.61 -9.38
N LEU A 133 20.53 10.41 -10.40
CA LEU A 133 19.39 11.31 -10.36
C LEU A 133 18.08 10.52 -10.45
N PHE A 134 17.95 9.58 -11.38
CA PHE A 134 16.76 8.72 -11.47
C PHE A 134 16.62 7.76 -10.30
N LEU A 135 17.73 7.26 -9.73
CA LEU A 135 17.68 6.45 -8.52
C LEU A 135 17.11 7.22 -7.33
N ARG A 136 17.53 8.48 -7.14
CA ARG A 136 16.97 9.34 -6.09
C ARG A 136 15.49 9.59 -6.32
N ALA A 137 15.09 9.90 -7.56
CA ALA A 137 13.69 10.08 -7.90
C ALA A 137 12.88 8.81 -7.60
N CYS A 138 13.35 7.61 -7.98
CA CYS A 138 12.68 6.35 -7.64
C CYS A 138 12.43 6.19 -6.14
N ASN A 139 13.45 6.48 -5.32
CA ASN A 139 13.32 6.33 -3.87
C ASN A 139 12.33 7.34 -3.27
N ASP A 140 12.33 8.57 -3.77
CA ASP A 140 11.39 9.60 -3.32
C ASP A 140 9.95 9.27 -3.71
N GLU A 141 9.72 8.73 -4.91
CA GLU A 141 8.40 8.28 -5.39
C GLU A 141 7.85 7.15 -4.49
N VAL A 142 8.70 6.21 -4.07
CA VAL A 142 8.31 5.15 -3.12
C VAL A 142 7.94 5.73 -1.75
N GLU A 143 8.76 6.62 -1.19
CA GLU A 143 8.48 7.24 0.12
C GLU A 143 7.17 8.04 0.09
N ASN A 144 6.92 8.76 -1.01
CA ASN A 144 5.69 9.51 -1.20
C ASN A 144 4.47 8.58 -1.39
N ALA A 145 4.60 7.48 -2.13
CA ALA A 145 3.53 6.48 -2.27
C ALA A 145 3.15 5.89 -0.90
N GLU A 146 4.13 5.51 -0.08
CA GLU A 146 3.90 5.04 1.30
C GLU A 146 3.19 6.11 2.15
N ARG A 147 3.57 7.38 1.98
CA ARG A 147 2.95 8.51 2.69
C ARG A 147 1.49 8.73 2.30
N PHE A 148 1.16 8.69 1.00
CA PHE A 148 -0.23 8.82 0.56
C PHE A 148 -1.08 7.65 1.00
N ASN A 149 -0.53 6.43 0.99
CA ASN A 149 -1.19 5.25 1.53
C ASN A 149 -1.47 5.40 3.04
N ALA A 150 -0.49 5.90 3.81
CA ALA A 150 -0.66 6.15 5.24
C ALA A 150 -1.74 7.20 5.52
N LEU A 151 -1.78 8.30 4.77
CA LEU A 151 -2.84 9.32 4.89
C LEU A 151 -4.22 8.74 4.60
N SER A 152 -4.33 7.89 3.58
CA SER A 152 -5.60 7.23 3.22
C SER A 152 -6.09 6.31 4.35
N SER A 153 -5.17 5.63 5.03
CA SER A 153 -5.48 4.75 6.18
C SER A 153 -5.81 5.50 7.48
N GLU A 154 -5.39 6.76 7.62
CA GLU A 154 -5.67 7.55 8.84
C GLU A 154 -7.05 8.22 8.80
N GLU A 155 -7.50 8.65 7.63
CA GLU A 155 -8.81 9.30 7.46
C GLU A 155 -9.99 8.31 7.55
N THR A 156 -9.71 7.02 7.29
CA THR A 156 -10.66 5.91 7.32
C THR A 156 -10.83 5.27 8.71
N ARG A 157 -10.11 5.75 9.74
CA ARG A 157 -10.22 5.19 11.10
C ARG A 157 -11.60 5.44 11.71
N VAL A 158 -12.43 4.40 11.66
CA VAL A 158 -13.76 4.37 12.26
C VAL A 158 -13.67 4.09 13.77
N PRO A 159 -14.56 4.67 14.60
CA PRO A 159 -14.63 4.31 16.02
C PRO A 159 -14.96 2.82 16.18
N LEU A 160 -14.05 2.06 16.80
CA LEU A 160 -14.29 0.65 17.09
C LEU A 160 -15.08 0.53 18.40
N GLN A 161 -16.39 0.33 18.27
CA GLN A 161 -17.33 0.13 19.36
C GLN A 161 -18.46 -0.80 18.91
N ASP A 162 -19.23 -1.34 19.85
CA ASP A 162 -20.41 -2.12 19.53
C ASP A 162 -21.57 -1.20 19.13
N TYR A 163 -21.98 -1.26 17.87
CA TYR A 163 -23.06 -0.46 17.30
C TYR A 163 -24.46 -1.02 17.60
N GLY A 164 -24.55 -2.19 18.24
CA GLY A 164 -25.81 -2.85 18.60
C GLY A 164 -26.57 -3.34 17.37
N GLY A 165 -27.79 -3.85 17.55
CA GLY A 165 -28.59 -4.48 16.49
C GLY A 165 -29.18 -3.55 15.42
N GLU A 166 -28.75 -2.30 15.35
CA GLU A 166 -29.26 -1.30 14.40
C GLU A 166 -28.68 -1.51 12.98
N PRO A 167 -29.35 -1.02 11.91
CA PRO A 167 -28.80 -1.06 10.57
C PRO A 167 -27.42 -0.39 10.50
N PHE A 168 -26.41 -1.15 10.08
CA PHE A 168 -25.01 -0.73 10.12
C PHE A 168 -24.26 -1.16 8.87
N VAL A 169 -23.41 -0.27 8.34
CA VAL A 169 -22.55 -0.51 7.18
C VAL A 169 -21.17 0.06 7.51
N ILE A 170 -20.14 -0.74 7.26
CA ILE A 170 -18.75 -0.41 7.54
C ILE A 170 -17.86 -1.16 6.54
N ASP A 171 -16.68 -0.63 6.27
CA ASP A 171 -15.61 -1.43 5.67
C ASP A 171 -15.06 -2.37 6.75
N ILE A 172 -15.44 -3.65 6.66
CA ILE A 172 -15.06 -4.64 7.66
C ILE A 172 -13.56 -4.99 7.59
N ASN A 173 -12.93 -4.87 6.42
CA ASN A 173 -11.50 -5.13 6.27
C ASN A 173 -10.72 -4.08 7.04
N GLU A 174 -10.96 -2.80 6.76
CA GLU A 174 -10.31 -1.68 7.45
C GLU A 174 -10.55 -1.71 8.97
N ALA A 175 -11.79 -1.96 9.40
CA ALA A 175 -12.11 -2.06 10.82
C ALA A 175 -11.34 -3.20 11.50
N THR A 176 -11.20 -4.35 10.81
CA THR A 176 -10.46 -5.52 11.30
C THR A 176 -8.97 -5.23 11.41
N LEU A 177 -8.37 -4.62 10.38
CA LEU A 177 -6.95 -4.24 10.36
C LEU A 177 -6.63 -3.19 11.44
N GLN A 178 -7.55 -2.25 11.68
CA GLN A 178 -7.41 -1.20 12.70
C GLN A 178 -7.46 -1.74 14.14
N ASN A 179 -8.15 -2.86 14.38
CA ASN A 179 -8.33 -3.36 15.74
C ASN A 179 -7.04 -3.94 16.32
N ASP A 180 -6.51 -3.35 17.39
CA ASP A 180 -5.35 -3.86 18.13
C ASP A 180 -5.70 -4.60 19.44
N THR A 181 -6.99 -4.68 19.77
CA THR A 181 -7.42 -5.42 20.97
C THR A 181 -7.51 -6.91 20.70
N PHE A 182 -7.35 -7.73 21.74
CA PHE A 182 -7.59 -9.17 21.62
C PHE A 182 -9.03 -9.45 21.14
N ARG A 183 -10.03 -8.72 21.65
CA ARG A 183 -11.41 -8.81 21.20
C ARG A 183 -12.13 -7.47 21.35
N THR A 184 -12.83 -7.02 20.31
CA THR A 184 -13.79 -5.91 20.37
C THR A 184 -15.08 -6.32 19.70
N ALA A 185 -16.20 -6.24 20.40
CA ALA A 185 -17.52 -6.36 19.80
C ALA A 185 -17.78 -5.15 18.90
N LEU A 186 -18.11 -5.38 17.64
CA LEU A 186 -18.42 -4.34 16.66
C LEU A 186 -19.93 -4.20 16.45
N TRP A 187 -20.66 -5.31 16.46
CA TRP A 187 -22.11 -5.29 16.25
C TRP A 187 -22.76 -6.47 16.93
N THR A 188 -23.73 -6.23 17.82
CA THR A 188 -24.47 -7.28 18.52
C THR A 188 -25.97 -7.12 18.28
N GLY A 189 -26.55 -8.01 17.46
CA GLY A 189 -28.00 -8.11 17.23
C GLY A 189 -28.64 -9.30 17.93
N GLU A 190 -29.88 -9.61 17.60
CA GLU A 190 -30.60 -10.73 18.23
C GLU A 190 -30.18 -12.11 17.70
N ASN A 191 -29.69 -12.18 16.45
CA ASN A 191 -29.44 -13.44 15.74
C ASN A 191 -27.96 -13.74 15.49
N PHE A 192 -27.10 -12.72 15.50
CA PHE A 192 -25.66 -12.89 15.40
C PHE A 192 -24.91 -11.71 16.02
N GLN A 193 -23.63 -11.91 16.27
CA GLN A 193 -22.68 -10.91 16.73
C GLN A 193 -21.45 -10.89 15.84
N VAL A 194 -20.89 -9.71 15.59
CA VAL A 194 -19.61 -9.52 14.90
C VAL A 194 -18.59 -8.97 15.89
N THR A 195 -17.44 -9.64 16.01
CA THR A 195 -16.30 -9.17 16.79
C THR A 195 -15.07 -9.03 15.92
N LEU A 196 -14.12 -8.21 16.35
CA LEU A 196 -12.81 -8.00 15.77
C LEU A 196 -11.76 -8.53 16.74
N MET A 197 -10.71 -9.16 16.24
CA MET A 197 -9.64 -9.71 17.07
C MET A 197 -8.25 -9.49 16.46
N SER A 198 -7.28 -9.24 17.34
CA SER A 198 -5.85 -9.18 17.04
C SER A 198 -5.13 -10.26 17.83
N ILE A 199 -4.46 -11.19 17.14
CA ILE A 199 -3.75 -12.31 17.77
C ILE A 199 -2.26 -12.15 17.50
N GLU A 200 -1.50 -11.84 18.54
CA GLU A 200 -0.05 -11.65 18.45
C GLU A 200 0.68 -12.93 18.01
N PRO A 201 1.87 -12.80 17.38
CA PRO A 201 2.71 -13.94 16.99
C PRO A 201 2.93 -14.94 18.13
N GLY A 202 2.73 -16.22 17.84
CA GLY A 202 2.86 -17.32 18.82
C GLY A 202 1.74 -17.41 19.85
N SER A 203 0.75 -16.51 19.81
CA SER A 203 -0.49 -16.60 20.59
C SER A 203 -1.59 -17.33 19.79
N ASP A 204 -2.74 -17.52 20.41
CA ASP A 204 -3.92 -18.18 19.85
C ASP A 204 -5.20 -17.55 20.38
N ILE A 205 -6.34 -17.83 19.74
CA ILE A 205 -7.66 -17.44 20.28
C ILE A 205 -7.89 -18.12 21.63
N GLY A 206 -7.72 -19.43 21.66
CA GLY A 206 -8.09 -20.27 22.79
C GLY A 206 -8.74 -21.53 22.28
N LEU A 207 -8.50 -22.66 22.94
CA LEU A 207 -9.20 -23.90 22.60
C LEU A 207 -10.61 -23.85 23.19
N GLU A 208 -11.58 -23.54 22.33
CA GLU A 208 -12.96 -23.23 22.69
C GLU A 208 -13.95 -24.25 22.09
N VAL A 209 -15.16 -24.30 22.64
CA VAL A 209 -16.30 -25.04 22.06
C VAL A 209 -17.60 -24.33 22.41
N HIS A 210 -18.44 -24.11 21.39
CA HIS A 210 -19.78 -23.54 21.60
C HIS A 210 -20.85 -24.58 21.23
N PRO A 211 -21.62 -25.12 22.20
CA PRO A 211 -22.54 -26.23 21.92
C PRO A 211 -23.64 -25.94 20.90
N ASN A 212 -24.07 -24.67 20.77
CA ASN A 212 -25.23 -24.27 19.99
C ASN A 212 -24.96 -23.08 19.05
N ILE A 213 -23.69 -22.72 18.82
CA ILE A 213 -23.31 -21.54 18.04
C ILE A 213 -22.43 -22.01 16.89
N ASP A 214 -22.86 -21.70 15.68
CA ASP A 214 -21.96 -21.74 14.53
C ASP A 214 -21.12 -20.45 14.54
N GLN A 215 -19.83 -20.61 14.29
CA GLN A 215 -18.90 -19.50 14.24
C GLN A 215 -18.24 -19.42 12.86
N PHE A 216 -18.15 -18.21 12.33
CA PHE A 216 -17.43 -17.89 11.11
C PHE A 216 -16.27 -16.97 11.46
N ILE A 217 -15.06 -17.30 11.03
CA ILE A 217 -13.87 -16.45 11.20
C ILE A 217 -13.33 -16.14 9.81
N ARG A 218 -13.02 -14.87 9.53
CA ARG A 218 -12.29 -14.48 8.32
C ARG A 218 -11.00 -13.76 8.69
N LEU A 219 -9.92 -14.15 8.03
CA LEU A 219 -8.61 -13.55 8.18
C LEU A 219 -8.45 -12.42 7.15
N GLU A 220 -8.05 -11.24 7.60
CA GLU A 220 -7.67 -10.10 6.76
C GLU A 220 -6.15 -9.81 6.83
N GLN A 221 -5.43 -10.44 7.77
CA GLN A 221 -3.96 -10.35 7.87
C GLN A 221 -3.38 -11.55 8.62
N GLY A 222 -2.15 -11.90 8.29
CA GLY A 222 -1.30 -12.84 9.04
C GLY A 222 -1.46 -14.28 8.58
N GLU A 223 -0.73 -15.18 9.25
CA GLU A 223 -0.71 -16.61 8.93
C GLU A 223 -1.04 -17.44 10.18
N GLY A 224 -2.03 -18.32 10.06
CA GLY A 224 -2.54 -19.12 11.16
C GLY A 224 -2.56 -20.61 10.91
N LEU A 225 -2.64 -21.38 11.98
CA LEU A 225 -2.98 -22.80 11.98
C LEU A 225 -4.35 -22.96 12.65
N VAL A 226 -5.35 -23.40 11.89
CA VAL A 226 -6.65 -23.76 12.43
C VAL A 226 -6.67 -25.24 12.76
N GLN A 227 -7.20 -25.59 13.93
CA GLN A 227 -7.38 -26.97 14.37
C GLN A 227 -8.83 -27.16 14.86
N MET A 228 -9.47 -28.28 14.49
CA MET A 228 -10.84 -28.60 14.93
C MET A 228 -11.05 -30.10 15.21
N GLY A 229 -11.98 -30.42 16.11
CA GLY A 229 -12.31 -31.79 16.49
C GLY A 229 -13.62 -31.97 17.24
N ASP A 230 -14.02 -33.23 17.43
CA ASP A 230 -15.20 -33.60 18.23
C ASP A 230 -14.94 -33.54 19.74
N THR A 231 -13.67 -33.63 20.16
CA THR A 231 -13.27 -33.59 21.56
C THR A 231 -12.02 -32.74 21.74
N LYS A 232 -11.82 -32.22 22.96
CA LYS A 232 -10.66 -31.38 23.32
C LYS A 232 -9.32 -32.05 23.03
N ASP A 233 -9.24 -33.37 23.20
CA ASP A 233 -8.01 -34.15 23.05
C ASP A 233 -7.83 -34.73 21.64
N GLN A 234 -8.80 -34.52 20.73
CA GLN A 234 -8.81 -35.14 19.40
C GLN A 234 -9.21 -34.14 18.30
N LEU A 235 -8.28 -33.23 17.97
CA LEU A 235 -8.40 -32.30 16.85
C LEU A 235 -7.96 -33.00 15.54
N THR A 236 -8.92 -33.54 14.79
CA THR A 236 -8.66 -34.34 13.57
C THR A 236 -8.55 -33.52 12.30
N PHE A 237 -8.97 -32.26 12.34
CA PHE A 237 -8.87 -31.32 11.23
C PHE A 237 -7.78 -30.30 11.56
N GLU A 238 -6.86 -30.09 10.62
CA GLU A 238 -5.80 -29.09 10.74
C GLU A 238 -5.51 -28.49 9.36
N GLN A 239 -5.49 -27.15 9.27
CA GLN A 239 -5.12 -26.44 8.04
C GLN A 239 -4.35 -25.15 8.34
N LYS A 240 -3.41 -24.81 7.45
CA LYS A 240 -2.81 -23.48 7.42
C LYS A 240 -3.76 -22.52 6.70
N VAL A 241 -3.88 -21.33 7.24
CA VAL A 241 -4.74 -20.25 6.73
C VAL A 241 -3.93 -18.96 6.66
N GLY A 242 -4.33 -18.06 5.77
CA GLY A 242 -3.75 -16.72 5.65
C GLY A 242 -4.82 -15.71 5.28
N ASP A 243 -4.38 -14.56 4.79
CA ASP A 243 -5.26 -13.53 4.25
C ASP A 243 -6.26 -14.10 3.22
N ASP A 244 -7.48 -13.55 3.20
CA ASP A 244 -8.65 -13.97 2.42
C ASP A 244 -9.27 -15.33 2.77
N PHE A 245 -8.74 -16.09 3.74
CA PHE A 245 -9.33 -17.36 4.14
C PHE A 245 -10.54 -17.16 5.07
N ALA A 246 -11.56 -17.99 4.85
CA ALA A 246 -12.71 -18.14 5.73
C ALA A 246 -12.67 -19.49 6.44
N ILE A 247 -13.01 -19.49 7.72
CA ILE A 247 -13.09 -20.66 8.59
C ILE A 247 -14.54 -20.78 9.07
N MET A 248 -15.17 -21.90 8.75
CA MET A 248 -16.49 -22.25 9.27
C MET A 248 -16.32 -23.27 10.40
N VAL A 249 -16.72 -22.90 11.61
CA VAL A 249 -16.69 -23.74 12.81
C VAL A 249 -18.14 -24.15 13.13
N PRO A 250 -18.50 -25.43 12.91
CA PRO A 250 -19.83 -25.91 13.29
C PRO A 250 -20.03 -25.93 14.80
N ALA A 251 -21.27 -25.71 15.23
CA ALA A 251 -21.68 -25.86 16.62
C ALA A 251 -21.23 -27.22 17.22
N GLY A 252 -20.70 -27.17 18.44
CA GLY A 252 -20.21 -28.32 19.20
C GLY A 252 -18.81 -28.78 18.83
N LYS A 253 -18.12 -28.15 17.87
CA LYS A 253 -16.72 -28.46 17.56
C LYS A 253 -15.76 -27.73 18.49
N TRP A 254 -14.81 -28.50 19.03
CA TRP A 254 -13.61 -27.94 19.64
C TRP A 254 -12.77 -27.32 18.54
N HIS A 255 -12.31 -26.08 18.72
CA HIS A 255 -11.55 -25.36 17.71
C HIS A 255 -10.54 -24.40 18.32
N ASN A 256 -9.47 -24.12 17.58
CA ASN A 256 -8.52 -23.07 17.90
C ASN A 256 -7.92 -22.48 16.61
N LEU A 257 -7.46 -21.24 16.69
CA LEU A 257 -6.64 -20.57 15.68
C LEU A 257 -5.37 -20.04 16.35
N THR A 258 -4.24 -20.60 15.95
CA THR A 258 -2.91 -20.20 16.47
C THR A 258 -2.19 -19.36 15.43
N ASN A 259 -1.62 -18.22 15.85
CA ASN A 259 -0.75 -17.42 15.00
C ASN A 259 0.62 -18.10 14.88
N ILE A 260 0.95 -18.55 13.66
CA ILE A 260 2.21 -19.23 13.34
C ILE A 260 3.18 -18.35 12.52
N GLY A 261 2.76 -17.13 12.19
CA GLY A 261 3.55 -16.13 11.47
C GLY A 261 4.36 -15.22 12.41
N ASP A 262 4.90 -14.15 11.83
CA ASP A 262 5.73 -13.14 12.51
C ASP A 262 5.04 -11.77 12.68
N VAL A 263 3.83 -11.62 12.12
CA VAL A 263 2.97 -10.44 12.29
C VAL A 263 1.65 -10.83 12.99
N PRO A 264 0.94 -9.89 13.63
CA PRO A 264 -0.37 -10.17 14.21
C PRO A 264 -1.37 -10.67 13.16
N ILE A 265 -2.14 -11.70 13.52
CA ILE A 265 -3.34 -12.06 12.77
C ILE A 265 -4.42 -11.02 13.08
N LYS A 266 -5.08 -10.51 12.03
CA LYS A 266 -6.28 -9.68 12.14
C LYS A 266 -7.45 -10.46 11.59
N VAL A 267 -8.46 -10.71 12.43
CA VAL A 267 -9.68 -11.41 12.04
C VAL A 267 -10.94 -10.66 12.48
N TYR A 268 -12.01 -10.84 11.74
CA TYR A 268 -13.35 -10.67 12.29
C TYR A 268 -14.02 -12.03 12.48
N VAL A 269 -14.89 -12.11 13.47
CA VAL A 269 -15.61 -13.32 13.86
C VAL A 269 -17.10 -13.02 13.89
N ILE A 270 -17.90 -13.88 13.28
CA ILE A 270 -19.36 -13.86 13.36
C ILE A 270 -19.81 -15.05 14.19
N TYR A 271 -20.54 -14.80 15.26
CA TYR A 271 -21.19 -15.81 16.10
C TYR A 271 -22.69 -15.80 15.81
N ALA A 272 -23.30 -16.96 15.57
CA ALA A 272 -24.75 -17.07 15.40
C ALA A 272 -25.32 -18.23 16.27
N PRO A 273 -26.04 -17.95 17.38
CA PRO A 273 -26.40 -16.63 17.95
C PRO A 273 -25.21 -15.85 18.58
N PRO A 274 -25.43 -14.60 19.06
CA PRO A 274 -24.42 -13.84 19.82
C PRO A 274 -23.84 -14.63 21.00
N GLU A 275 -22.53 -14.51 21.23
CA GLU A 275 -21.83 -15.21 22.33
C GLU A 275 -21.47 -14.26 23.48
N HIS A 276 -20.93 -13.08 23.18
CA HIS A 276 -20.43 -12.16 24.20
C HIS A 276 -21.44 -11.04 24.53
N PRO A 277 -21.39 -10.45 25.73
CA PRO A 277 -22.20 -9.28 26.07
C PRO A 277 -22.03 -8.11 25.09
N PHE A 278 -23.07 -7.30 24.94
CA PHE A 278 -23.00 -6.04 24.18
C PHE A 278 -21.90 -5.14 24.74
N GLY A 279 -21.09 -4.57 23.84
CA GLY A 279 -20.01 -3.64 24.19
C GLY A 279 -18.76 -4.31 24.76
N THR A 280 -18.61 -5.63 24.64
CA THR A 280 -17.41 -6.34 25.09
C THR A 280 -16.15 -5.81 24.41
N VAL A 281 -15.15 -5.44 25.22
CA VAL A 281 -13.79 -5.11 24.78
C VAL A 281 -12.80 -5.77 25.72
N HIS A 282 -12.01 -6.70 25.20
CA HIS A 282 -10.90 -7.35 25.89
C HIS A 282 -9.61 -6.85 25.24
N LYS A 283 -8.83 -6.03 25.96
CA LYS A 283 -7.59 -5.48 25.41
C LYS A 283 -6.55 -6.57 25.24
N THR A 284 -6.52 -7.51 26.19
CA THR A 284 -5.58 -8.63 26.19
C THR A 284 -6.32 -9.97 26.23
N LYS A 285 -5.61 -11.05 25.85
CA LYS A 285 -6.11 -12.41 26.02
C LYS A 285 -6.43 -12.74 27.48
N ALA A 286 -5.64 -12.22 28.43
CA ALA A 286 -5.87 -12.43 29.85
C ALA A 286 -7.20 -11.83 30.30
N ASP A 287 -7.55 -10.63 29.83
CA ASP A 287 -8.84 -9.99 30.12
C ASP A 287 -10.02 -10.87 29.62
N ALA A 288 -9.85 -11.49 28.45
CA ALA A 288 -10.87 -12.38 27.88
C ALA A 288 -11.02 -13.67 28.70
N MET A 289 -9.91 -14.29 29.11
CA MET A 289 -9.93 -15.48 29.94
C MET A 289 -10.56 -15.22 31.32
N GLU A 290 -10.27 -14.07 31.95
CA GLU A 290 -10.87 -13.69 33.24
C GLU A 290 -12.38 -13.46 33.14
N ALA A 291 -12.87 -13.00 31.99
CA ALA A 291 -14.31 -12.77 31.76
C ALA A 291 -15.10 -14.05 31.47
N GLU A 292 -14.43 -15.15 31.11
CA GLU A 292 -15.03 -16.43 30.71
C GLU A 292 -14.94 -17.52 31.82
N GLU A 293 -14.27 -17.22 32.95
CA GLU A 293 -14.24 -18.03 34.18
C GLU A 293 -15.48 -17.85 35.08
#